data_AF-A0A9W9C5N3-F1
#
_entry.id   AF-A0A9W9C5N3-F1
#
_cell.length_a   1.000
_cell.length_b   1.000
_cell.length_c   1.000
_cell.angle_alpha   90.00
_cell.angle_beta   90.00
_cell.angle_gamma   90.00
#
_symmetry.space_group_name_H-M   'P 1'
#
loop_
_entity.id
_entity.type
_entity.pdbx_description
1 polymer ?
#
loop_
_entity_poly.entity_id
_entity_poly.type
_entity_poly.pdbx_seq_one_letter_code
_entity_poly.pdbx_strand_id
1 'polypeptide(L)'
;MSIASVLSRRHAVTIVARDMPGDPPSTDWASPWAGASFIFGGCNNRREMQMQLDAFVELWRLSDTCPGSGVKKMSINDVFDEEKGDRDVWWKDHVTEFRWLGKEELPLGAKCGITYKTLVMNPNVFLLWFKSQLESQGVVFKRMHLDALEDVDAIGHDVLVNASGFGSKFLTDIRDEAVELIRGQTIVVRSDYDRYFMRDNGRTYTYAIPRGDGTVVLGGVRHRDSSSTKPDAATTEDVSHDTQNVQA
;
A
#
# COMPACT_ATOMS: atom_id res chain seq x y z
N MET A 1 12.61 -4.34 2.06
CA MET A 1 13.11 -3.21 2.89
C MET A 1 12.63 -3.26 4.34
N SER A 2 11.32 -3.39 4.62
CA SER A 2 10.83 -3.43 6.02
C SER A 2 11.39 -4.59 6.85
N ILE A 3 11.58 -5.78 6.26
CA ILE A 3 12.24 -6.89 6.94
C ILE A 3 13.70 -6.52 7.28
N ALA A 4 14.41 -5.90 6.33
CA ALA A 4 15.80 -5.50 6.51
C ALA A 4 15.97 -4.46 7.62
N SER A 5 15.03 -3.52 7.82
CA SER A 5 15.14 -2.50 8.88
C SER A 5 15.03 -3.06 10.30
N VAL A 6 14.43 -4.26 10.43
CA VAL A 6 14.37 -4.98 11.70
C VAL A 6 15.64 -5.81 11.88
N LEU A 7 16.04 -6.57 10.86
CA LEU A 7 17.18 -7.49 10.93
C LEU A 7 18.54 -6.77 11.00
N SER A 8 18.69 -5.61 10.35
CA SER A 8 19.94 -4.81 10.32
C SER A 8 20.42 -4.39 11.71
N ARG A 9 19.54 -4.40 12.72
CA ARG A 9 19.90 -4.06 14.10
C ARG A 9 20.83 -5.07 14.75
N ARG A 10 20.90 -6.30 14.23
CA ARG A 10 21.66 -7.41 14.82
C ARG A 10 22.40 -8.27 13.80
N HIS A 11 22.15 -8.07 12.51
CA HIS A 11 22.72 -8.87 11.43
C HIS A 11 23.27 -7.97 10.33
N ALA A 12 24.33 -8.41 9.66
CA ALA A 12 24.73 -7.81 8.39
C ALA A 12 23.68 -8.18 7.34
N VAL A 13 23.08 -7.18 6.69
CA VAL A 13 22.00 -7.39 5.72
C VAL A 13 22.44 -6.87 4.36
N THR A 14 22.31 -7.73 3.35
CA THR A 14 22.39 -7.33 1.94
C THR A 14 21.01 -7.49 1.32
N ILE A 15 20.47 -6.44 0.71
CA ILE A 15 19.27 -6.50 -0.12
C ILE A 15 19.72 -6.72 -1.57
N VAL A 16 19.26 -7.83 -2.16
CA VAL A 16 19.46 -8.15 -3.57
C VAL A 16 18.12 -7.94 -4.29
N ALA A 17 18.11 -7.11 -5.33
CA ALA A 17 16.89 -6.86 -6.09
C ALA A 17 17.18 -6.43 -7.54
N ARG A 18 16.25 -6.74 -8.45
CA ARG A 18 16.27 -6.25 -9.82
C ARG A 18 15.93 -4.77 -9.88
N ASP A 19 14.85 -4.36 -9.21
CA ASP A 19 14.37 -2.97 -9.14
C ASP A 19 14.69 -2.36 -7.76
N MET A 20 15.07 -1.09 -7.76
CA MET A 20 15.47 -0.33 -6.59
C MET A 20 14.71 0.99 -6.50
N PRO A 21 14.51 1.54 -5.29
CA PRO A 21 14.04 2.91 -5.12
C PRO A 21 14.90 3.90 -5.91
N GLY A 22 14.24 4.69 -6.77
CA GLY A 22 14.88 5.67 -7.66
C GLY A 22 15.05 5.21 -9.11
N ASP A 23 14.76 3.95 -9.42
CA ASP A 23 14.74 3.46 -10.79
C ASP A 23 13.59 4.05 -11.61
N PRO A 24 13.69 4.05 -12.96
CA PRO A 24 12.55 4.28 -13.82
C PRO A 24 11.37 3.36 -13.45
N PRO A 25 10.12 3.84 -13.54
CA PRO A 25 8.96 3.02 -13.23
C PRO A 25 8.94 1.71 -14.02
N SER A 26 8.82 0.61 -13.30
CA SER A 26 8.77 -0.75 -13.86
C SER A 26 7.43 -1.37 -13.47
N THR A 27 6.72 -1.94 -14.44
CA THR A 27 5.48 -2.70 -14.14
C THR A 27 5.76 -4.01 -13.44
N ASP A 28 7.03 -4.41 -13.40
CA ASP A 28 7.42 -5.65 -12.75
C ASP A 28 7.73 -5.46 -11.24
N TRP A 29 7.49 -4.26 -10.69
CA TRP A 29 7.69 -3.95 -9.28
C TRP A 29 6.51 -3.13 -8.73
N ALA A 30 5.71 -3.73 -7.84
CA ALA A 30 4.44 -3.15 -7.41
C ALA A 30 4.56 -1.92 -6.49
N SER A 31 5.62 -1.84 -5.66
CA SER A 31 5.67 -0.88 -4.54
C SER A 31 5.53 0.60 -4.97
N PRO A 32 6.16 1.08 -6.05
CA PRO A 32 6.01 2.48 -6.49
C PRO A 32 4.62 2.84 -7.01
N TRP A 33 3.81 1.86 -7.43
CA TRP A 33 2.48 2.07 -8.01
C TRP A 33 1.36 2.20 -6.98
N ALA A 34 1.66 1.97 -5.70
CA ALA A 34 0.67 2.08 -4.64
C ALA A 34 0.16 3.53 -4.48
N GLY A 35 -0.99 3.68 -3.82
CA GLY A 35 -1.56 4.98 -3.46
C GLY A 35 -0.57 5.88 -2.70
N ALA A 36 -0.13 5.53 -1.48
CA ALA A 36 -0.54 4.43 -0.61
C ALA A 36 -1.17 4.98 0.69
N SER A 37 -2.06 4.20 1.29
CA SER A 37 -2.71 4.53 2.57
C SER A 37 -2.65 3.35 3.52
N PHE A 38 -2.86 3.62 4.81
CA PHE A 38 -3.14 2.57 5.78
C PHE A 38 -4.66 2.42 5.92
N ILE A 39 -5.16 1.21 5.67
CA ILE A 39 -6.55 0.84 5.89
C ILE A 39 -6.55 -0.51 6.59
N PHE A 40 -7.30 -0.60 7.68
CA PHE A 40 -7.48 -1.86 8.39
C PHE A 40 -8.54 -2.71 7.69
N GLY A 41 -8.40 -4.03 7.79
CA GLY A 41 -9.38 -4.97 7.24
C GLY A 41 -8.74 -6.19 6.58
N GLY A 42 -9.58 -7.10 6.08
CA GLY A 42 -9.13 -8.28 5.33
C GLY A 42 -8.29 -9.29 6.11
N CYS A 43 -8.36 -9.28 7.46
CA CYS A 43 -7.64 -10.25 8.29
C CYS A 43 -8.43 -11.54 8.47
N ASN A 44 -7.78 -12.69 8.27
CA ASN A 44 -8.35 -14.03 8.46
C ASN A 44 -8.10 -14.59 9.86
N ASN A 45 -7.14 -14.02 10.60
CA ASN A 45 -6.72 -14.52 11.90
C ASN A 45 -6.09 -13.42 12.77
N ARG A 46 -5.87 -13.71 14.05
CA ARG A 46 -5.29 -12.77 15.02
C ARG A 46 -3.86 -12.34 14.68
N ARG A 47 -3.09 -13.17 13.98
CA ARG A 47 -1.72 -12.82 13.58
C ARG A 47 -1.75 -11.70 12.53
N GLU A 48 -2.64 -11.77 11.56
CA GLU A 48 -2.84 -10.71 10.57
C GLU A 48 -3.34 -9.40 11.21
N MET A 49 -4.26 -9.50 12.16
CA MET A 49 -4.72 -8.34 12.95
C MET A 49 -3.55 -7.69 13.70
N GLN A 50 -2.72 -8.49 14.38
CA GLN A 50 -1.56 -7.99 15.11
C GLN A 50 -0.53 -7.35 14.17
N MET A 51 -0.26 -7.96 13.00
CA MET A 51 0.64 -7.37 12.00
C MET A 51 0.16 -6.00 11.53
N GLN A 52 -1.15 -5.81 11.33
CA GLN A 52 -1.69 -4.50 10.99
C GLN A 52 -1.53 -3.50 12.15
N LEU A 53 -1.82 -3.90 13.40
CA LEU A 53 -1.62 -3.03 14.55
C LEU A 53 -0.15 -2.59 14.72
N ASP A 54 0.79 -3.53 14.61
CA ASP A 54 2.22 -3.25 14.73
C ASP A 54 2.70 -2.31 13.61
N ALA A 55 2.26 -2.56 12.38
CA ALA A 55 2.56 -1.70 11.24
C ALA A 55 1.96 -0.30 11.40
N PHE A 56 0.72 -0.20 11.88
CA PHE A 56 0.06 1.08 12.14
C PHE A 56 0.84 1.91 13.16
N VAL A 57 1.22 1.31 14.29
CA VAL A 57 1.99 1.98 15.35
C VAL A 57 3.32 2.49 14.82
N GLU A 58 4.04 1.69 14.04
CA GLU A 58 5.34 2.10 13.50
C GLU A 58 5.19 3.22 12.45
N LEU A 59 4.22 3.12 11.54
CA LEU A 59 3.97 4.18 10.56
C LEU A 59 3.47 5.47 11.22
N TRP A 60 2.67 5.37 12.30
CA TRP A 60 2.26 6.52 13.09
C TRP A 60 3.47 7.20 13.75
N ARG A 61 4.37 6.42 14.35
CA ARG A 61 5.64 6.92 14.90
C ARG A 61 6.49 7.60 13.81
N LEU A 62 6.59 7.03 12.61
CA LEU A 62 7.32 7.64 11.50
C LEU A 62 6.69 8.98 11.07
N SER A 63 5.36 9.08 11.08
CA SER A 63 4.68 10.33 10.75
C SER A 63 4.99 11.47 11.74
N ASP A 64 5.26 11.14 13.01
CA ASP A 64 5.59 12.12 14.05
C ASP A 64 7.10 12.43 14.12
N THR A 65 7.94 11.43 13.90
CA THR A 65 9.39 11.52 14.20
C THR A 65 10.27 11.63 12.96
N CYS A 66 9.73 11.35 11.77
CA CYS A 66 10.49 11.27 10.53
C CYS A 66 9.76 12.02 9.40
N PRO A 67 9.72 13.37 9.42
CA PRO A 67 9.01 14.15 8.40
C PRO A 67 9.53 13.87 6.97
N GLY A 68 10.81 13.53 6.82
CA GLY A 68 11.40 13.13 5.54
C GLY A 68 10.87 11.82 4.95
N SER A 69 10.15 11.00 5.74
CA SER A 69 9.53 9.77 5.26
C SER A 69 8.35 10.01 4.31
N GLY A 70 7.74 11.20 4.37
CA GLY A 70 6.54 11.50 3.62
C GLY A 70 5.27 10.81 4.13
N VAL A 71 5.35 10.07 5.25
CA VAL A 71 4.17 9.51 5.92
C VAL A 71 3.43 10.64 6.64
N LYS A 72 2.13 10.77 6.40
CA LYS A 72 1.29 11.83 6.96
C LYS A 72 0.02 11.26 7.57
N LYS A 73 -0.41 11.85 8.69
CA LYS A 73 -1.73 11.57 9.28
C LYS A 73 -2.81 12.23 8.44
N MET A 74 -3.92 11.52 8.24
CA MET A 74 -5.01 11.92 7.36
C MET A 74 -6.35 11.44 7.93
N SER A 75 -7.40 12.25 7.86
CA SER A 75 -8.74 11.74 8.15
C SER A 75 -9.25 10.93 6.97
N ILE A 76 -9.82 9.76 7.23
CA ILE A 76 -10.47 8.93 6.22
C ILE A 76 -12.00 9.02 6.36
N ASN A 77 -12.73 9.02 5.24
CA ASN A 77 -14.12 8.60 5.16
C ASN A 77 -14.13 7.23 4.47
N ASP A 78 -14.44 6.19 5.23
CA ASP A 78 -14.50 4.80 4.77
C ASP A 78 -15.96 4.37 4.70
N VAL A 79 -16.46 4.20 3.49
CA VAL A 79 -17.90 4.11 3.17
C VAL A 79 -18.22 2.72 2.64
N PHE A 80 -19.34 2.17 3.07
CA PHE A 80 -19.75 0.80 2.75
C PHE A 80 -21.18 0.75 2.20
N ASP A 81 -21.38 -0.08 1.18
CA ASP A 81 -22.71 -0.38 0.62
C ASP A 81 -23.42 -1.54 1.38
N GLU A 82 -22.78 -2.02 2.44
CA GLU A 82 -23.29 -3.01 3.40
C GLU A 82 -23.28 -2.41 4.79
N GLU A 83 -24.22 -2.82 5.64
CA GLU A 83 -24.20 -2.47 7.05
C GLU A 83 -22.98 -3.11 7.74
N LYS A 84 -22.35 -2.34 8.62
CA LYS A 84 -21.20 -2.78 9.41
C LYS A 84 -21.50 -2.53 10.88
N GLY A 85 -21.11 -3.47 11.73
CA GLY A 85 -21.17 -3.33 13.18
C GLY A 85 -19.79 -3.25 13.81
N ASP A 86 -19.77 -3.11 15.14
CA ASP A 86 -18.53 -3.01 15.93
C ASP A 86 -17.52 -4.14 15.70
N ARG A 87 -18.00 -5.34 15.34
CA ARG A 87 -17.11 -6.48 15.08
C ARG A 87 -16.38 -6.37 13.75
N ASP A 88 -16.98 -5.69 12.77
CA ASP A 88 -16.39 -5.49 11.46
C ASP A 88 -15.25 -4.46 11.51
N VAL A 89 -15.30 -3.55 12.48
CA VAL A 89 -14.31 -2.50 12.75
C VAL A 89 -13.51 -2.82 14.02
N TRP A 90 -12.97 -4.03 14.11
CA TRP A 90 -12.26 -4.55 15.30
C TRP A 90 -11.10 -3.65 15.78
N TRP A 91 -10.60 -2.77 14.91
CA TRP A 91 -9.51 -1.82 15.17
C TRP A 91 -9.97 -0.46 15.72
N LYS A 92 -11.28 -0.22 15.89
CA LYS A 92 -11.83 1.11 16.23
C LYS A 92 -11.21 1.74 17.48
N ASP A 93 -10.83 0.92 18.46
CA ASP A 93 -10.24 1.37 19.74
C ASP A 93 -8.72 1.60 19.64
N HIS A 94 -8.11 1.30 18.49
CA HIS A 94 -6.69 1.50 18.20
C HIS A 94 -6.41 2.73 17.33
N VAL A 95 -7.46 3.42 16.87
CA VAL A 95 -7.36 4.63 16.05
C VAL A 95 -7.94 5.83 16.81
N THR A 96 -7.54 7.04 16.42
CA THR A 96 -8.05 8.27 17.04
C THR A 96 -9.17 8.88 16.21
N GLU A 97 -10.04 9.64 16.87
CA GLU A 97 -11.17 10.35 16.23
C GLU A 97 -12.15 9.41 15.49
N PHE A 98 -12.25 8.15 15.93
CA PHE A 98 -13.20 7.21 15.38
C PHE A 98 -14.63 7.64 15.67
N ARG A 99 -15.47 7.67 14.64
CA ARG A 99 -16.93 7.73 14.76
C ARG A 99 -17.60 7.14 13.53
N TRP A 100 -18.85 6.73 13.70
CA TRP A 100 -19.75 6.49 12.58
C TRP A 100 -20.15 7.81 11.91
N LEU A 101 -20.30 7.79 10.60
CA LEU A 101 -20.84 8.89 9.81
C LEU A 101 -22.37 8.97 9.98
N GLY A 102 -22.90 10.18 10.10
CA GLY A 102 -24.34 10.44 10.06
C GLY A 102 -24.93 10.19 8.66
N LYS A 103 -26.25 10.01 8.56
CA LYS A 103 -26.90 9.69 7.27
C LYS A 103 -26.71 10.79 6.22
N GLU A 104 -26.69 12.03 6.69
CA GLU A 104 -26.44 13.25 5.93
C GLU A 104 -24.99 13.41 5.45
N GLU A 105 -24.03 12.68 6.04
CA GLU A 105 -22.63 12.64 5.60
C GLU A 105 -22.35 11.51 4.60
N LEU A 106 -23.33 10.63 4.35
CA LEU A 106 -23.15 9.47 3.49
C LEU A 106 -23.42 9.83 2.02
N PRO A 107 -22.53 9.39 1.10
CA PRO A 107 -22.82 9.44 -0.33
C PRO A 107 -24.09 8.67 -0.69
N LEU A 108 -24.72 9.06 -1.80
CA LEU A 108 -25.91 8.36 -2.30
C LEU A 108 -25.64 6.86 -2.50
N GLY A 109 -26.53 6.03 -1.96
CA GLY A 109 -26.48 4.57 -2.04
C GLY A 109 -25.61 3.88 -0.99
N ALA A 110 -24.80 4.62 -0.22
CA ALA A 110 -24.06 4.06 0.89
C ALA A 110 -25.00 3.70 2.05
N LYS A 111 -24.70 2.61 2.76
CA LYS A 111 -25.49 2.17 3.92
C LYS A 111 -24.91 2.63 5.23
N CYS A 112 -23.59 2.58 5.36
CA CYS A 112 -22.89 3.11 6.52
C CYS A 112 -21.51 3.64 6.14
N GLY A 113 -20.85 4.29 7.09
CA GLY A 113 -19.48 4.71 6.93
C GLY A 113 -18.88 5.11 8.27
N ILE A 114 -17.57 5.15 8.31
CA ILE A 114 -16.77 5.54 9.48
C ILE A 114 -15.78 6.63 9.08
N THR A 115 -15.41 7.44 10.07
CA THR A 115 -14.25 8.33 9.95
C THR A 115 -13.33 8.16 11.15
N TYR A 116 -12.03 8.26 10.90
CA TYR A 116 -10.97 8.18 11.89
C TYR A 116 -9.67 8.79 11.33
N LYS A 117 -8.64 8.96 12.15
CA LYS A 117 -7.30 9.30 11.69
C LYS A 117 -6.53 8.05 11.28
N THR A 118 -6.02 8.07 10.05
CA THR A 118 -5.14 7.06 9.48
C THR A 118 -3.91 7.71 8.85
N LEU A 119 -3.18 6.98 8.01
CA LEU A 119 -1.92 7.38 7.42
C LEU A 119 -1.98 7.29 5.89
N VAL A 120 -1.34 8.25 5.22
CA VAL A 120 -1.10 8.26 3.77
C VAL A 120 0.38 8.50 3.51
N MET A 121 0.89 8.03 2.37
CA MET A 121 2.26 8.33 1.94
C MET A 121 2.38 8.29 0.42
N ASN A 122 3.32 9.07 -0.11
CA ASN A 122 3.77 8.94 -1.49
C ASN A 122 4.88 7.87 -1.56
N PRO A 123 4.67 6.71 -2.22
CA PRO A 123 5.68 5.64 -2.27
C PRO A 123 7.01 6.10 -2.87
N ASN A 124 6.99 7.01 -3.85
CA ASN A 124 8.22 7.49 -4.48
C ASN A 124 9.09 8.32 -3.51
N VAL A 125 8.48 8.96 -2.52
CA VAL A 125 9.21 9.64 -1.43
C VAL A 125 9.64 8.63 -0.38
N PHE A 126 8.69 7.81 0.09
CA PHE A 126 8.94 6.88 1.19
C PHE A 126 10.00 5.84 0.86
N LEU A 127 9.97 5.24 -0.34
CA LEU A 127 10.91 4.19 -0.74
C LEU A 127 12.34 4.73 -0.87
N LEU A 128 12.51 5.95 -1.42
CA LEU A 128 13.80 6.63 -1.50
C LEU A 128 14.35 6.96 -0.11
N TRP A 129 13.52 7.57 0.74
CA TRP A 129 13.86 7.84 2.12
C TRP A 129 14.25 6.55 2.85
N PHE A 130 13.46 5.50 2.72
CA PHE A 130 13.67 4.26 3.47
C PHE A 130 14.94 3.54 3.03
N LYS A 131 15.25 3.54 1.73
CA LYS A 131 16.55 3.07 1.22
C LYS A 131 17.71 3.82 1.87
N SER A 132 17.66 5.16 1.91
CA SER A 132 18.73 5.97 2.54
C SER A 132 18.90 5.67 4.04
N GLN A 133 17.79 5.40 4.76
CA GLN A 133 17.87 5.02 6.17
C GLN A 133 18.49 3.64 6.37
N LEU A 134 18.24 2.71 5.45
CA LEU A 134 18.84 1.38 5.50
C LEU A 134 20.34 1.44 5.17
N GLU A 135 20.74 2.23 4.17
CA GLU A 135 22.15 2.43 3.84
C GLU A 135 22.92 3.07 4.99
N SER A 136 22.33 4.05 5.70
CA SER A 136 22.97 4.65 6.88
C SER A 136 23.10 3.70 8.07
N GLN A 137 22.30 2.63 8.10
CA GLN A 137 22.40 1.54 9.07
C GLN A 137 23.38 0.43 8.63
N GLY A 138 24.06 0.61 7.50
CA GLY A 138 25.02 -0.37 6.97
C GLY A 138 24.40 -1.49 6.14
N VAL A 139 23.11 -1.38 5.76
CA VAL A 139 22.52 -2.32 4.80
C VAL A 139 23.12 -2.09 3.42
N VAL A 140 23.60 -3.16 2.80
CA VAL A 140 24.17 -3.13 1.45
C VAL A 140 23.07 -3.41 0.44
N PHE A 141 23.01 -2.64 -0.64
CA PHE A 141 22.12 -2.91 -1.77
C PHE A 141 22.94 -3.43 -2.96
N LYS A 142 22.56 -4.59 -3.50
CA LYS A 142 23.14 -5.16 -4.72
C LYS A 142 22.06 -5.35 -5.77
N ARG A 143 22.29 -4.80 -6.96
CA ARG A 143 21.40 -5.00 -8.10
C ARG A 143 21.73 -6.31 -8.79
N MET A 144 20.77 -7.22 -8.85
CA MET A 144 20.89 -8.49 -9.57
C MET A 144 19.51 -8.92 -10.09
N HIS A 145 19.52 -9.56 -11.26
CA HIS A 145 18.40 -10.37 -11.73
C HIS A 145 18.68 -11.81 -11.34
N LEU A 146 17.67 -12.51 -10.84
CA LEU A 146 17.77 -13.91 -10.40
C LEU A 146 16.73 -14.71 -11.18
N ASP A 147 17.18 -15.79 -11.82
CA ASP A 147 16.33 -16.80 -12.45
C ASP A 147 15.93 -17.89 -11.43
N ALA A 148 16.73 -18.09 -10.38
CA ALA A 148 16.48 -18.98 -9.25
C ALA A 148 16.96 -18.34 -7.94
N LEU A 149 16.49 -18.80 -6.77
CA LEU A 149 17.02 -18.29 -5.49
C LEU A 149 18.49 -18.66 -5.29
N GLU A 150 18.94 -19.81 -5.79
CA GLU A 150 20.34 -20.26 -5.73
C GLU A 150 21.33 -19.32 -6.42
N ASP A 151 20.88 -18.46 -7.35
CA ASP A 151 21.74 -17.46 -8.00
C ASP A 151 22.38 -16.48 -6.99
N VAL A 152 21.74 -16.31 -5.81
CA VAL A 152 22.25 -15.45 -4.74
C VAL A 152 23.40 -16.09 -3.94
N ASP A 153 23.64 -17.40 -4.09
CA ASP A 153 24.72 -18.13 -3.41
C ASP A 153 26.10 -17.58 -3.80
N ALA A 154 26.22 -17.03 -5.01
CA ALA A 154 27.43 -16.36 -5.48
C ALA A 154 27.86 -15.16 -4.60
N ILE A 155 26.96 -14.62 -3.78
CA ILE A 155 27.24 -13.53 -2.84
C ILE A 155 27.62 -14.05 -1.43
N GLY A 156 27.20 -15.28 -1.09
CA GLY A 156 27.31 -15.86 0.24
C GLY A 156 26.30 -15.28 1.24
N HIS A 157 25.63 -16.16 2.00
CA HIS A 157 24.68 -15.79 3.06
C HIS A 157 24.45 -16.94 4.05
N ASP A 158 24.07 -16.62 5.29
CA ASP A 158 23.66 -17.64 6.28
C ASP A 158 22.15 -17.93 6.23
N VAL A 159 21.35 -16.91 5.88
CA VAL A 159 19.89 -16.96 5.81
C VAL A 159 19.43 -16.14 4.60
N LEU A 160 18.59 -16.73 3.77
CA LEU A 160 17.92 -16.05 2.67
C LEU A 160 16.47 -15.74 3.04
N VAL A 161 16.05 -14.49 2.81
CA VAL A 161 14.64 -14.08 2.92
C VAL A 161 14.10 -13.74 1.54
N ASN A 162 13.25 -14.60 0.99
CA ASN A 162 12.56 -14.31 -0.26
C ASN A 162 11.43 -13.28 -0.03
N ALA A 163 11.60 -12.08 -0.59
CA ALA A 163 10.61 -11.01 -0.59
C ALA A 163 10.35 -10.49 -2.03
N SER A 164 10.40 -11.38 -3.02
CA SER A 164 10.27 -11.06 -4.46
C SER A 164 8.83 -10.75 -4.92
N GLY A 165 7.85 -10.79 -4.01
CA GLY A 165 6.45 -10.55 -4.32
C GLY A 165 5.95 -11.56 -5.34
N PHE A 166 5.37 -11.09 -6.45
CA PHE A 166 4.92 -12.00 -7.50
C PHE A 166 6.07 -12.65 -8.28
N GLY A 167 7.32 -12.20 -8.09
CA GLY A 167 8.51 -12.85 -8.66
C GLY A 167 8.64 -14.32 -8.26
N SER A 168 8.13 -14.72 -7.09
CA SER A 168 8.06 -16.13 -6.66
C SER A 168 7.33 -17.05 -7.64
N LYS A 169 6.41 -16.52 -8.45
CA LYS A 169 5.75 -17.29 -9.52
C LYS A 169 6.71 -17.68 -10.65
N PHE A 170 7.72 -16.85 -10.91
CA PHE A 170 8.57 -16.93 -12.09
C PHE A 170 9.98 -17.47 -11.80
N LEU A 171 10.42 -17.46 -10.53
CA LEU A 171 11.66 -18.11 -10.11
C LEU A 171 11.59 -19.61 -10.42
N THR A 172 12.60 -20.11 -11.13
CA THR A 172 12.62 -21.45 -11.74
C THR A 172 12.65 -22.60 -10.73
N ASP A 173 13.06 -22.33 -9.50
CA ASP A 173 13.14 -23.25 -8.36
C ASP A 173 11.99 -23.09 -7.35
N ILE A 174 11.23 -21.99 -7.41
CA ILE A 174 10.06 -21.74 -6.55
C ILE A 174 8.75 -22.05 -7.26
N ARG A 175 8.49 -21.42 -8.43
CA ARG A 175 7.28 -21.59 -9.25
C ARG A 175 5.98 -21.59 -8.43
N ASP A 176 5.80 -20.58 -7.59
CA ASP A 176 4.63 -20.52 -6.69
C ASP A 176 3.34 -20.22 -7.49
N GLU A 177 2.59 -21.28 -7.83
CA GLU A 177 1.35 -21.17 -8.60
C GLU A 177 0.19 -20.56 -7.81
N ALA A 178 0.29 -20.44 -6.48
CA ALA A 178 -0.72 -19.76 -5.67
C ALA A 178 -0.64 -18.22 -5.83
N VAL A 179 0.44 -17.70 -6.43
CA VAL A 179 0.57 -16.28 -6.73
C VAL A 179 -0.40 -15.88 -7.85
N GLU A 180 -1.32 -14.99 -7.51
CA GLU A 180 -2.19 -14.27 -8.44
C GLU A 180 -1.67 -12.85 -8.67
N LEU A 181 -1.68 -12.39 -9.92
CA LEU A 181 -1.39 -10.99 -10.26
C LEU A 181 -2.72 -10.25 -10.39
N ILE A 182 -2.92 -9.25 -9.55
CA ILE A 182 -4.12 -8.41 -9.57
C ILE A 182 -3.74 -7.05 -10.15
N ARG A 183 -4.21 -6.77 -11.36
CA ARG A 183 -3.97 -5.49 -12.00
C ARG A 183 -4.80 -4.39 -11.34
N GLY A 184 -4.11 -3.31 -10.97
CA GLY A 184 -4.69 -2.03 -10.57
C GLY A 184 -4.34 -0.93 -11.57
N GLN A 185 -5.25 0.02 -11.74
CA GLN A 185 -5.03 1.24 -12.51
C GLN A 185 -5.47 2.43 -11.67
N THR A 186 -4.68 3.49 -11.69
CA THR A 186 -4.91 4.72 -10.94
C THR A 186 -4.70 5.95 -11.82
N ILE A 187 -5.35 7.05 -11.45
CA ILE A 187 -5.14 8.37 -12.04
C ILE A 187 -4.50 9.26 -10.98
N VAL A 188 -3.50 10.04 -11.35
CA VAL A 188 -2.91 11.04 -10.46
C VAL A 188 -3.32 12.42 -10.95
N VAL A 189 -4.02 13.17 -10.10
CA VAL A 189 -4.52 14.51 -10.42
C VAL A 189 -3.92 15.54 -9.47
N ARG A 190 -3.86 16.81 -9.91
CA ARG A 190 -3.60 17.95 -9.02
C ARG A 190 -4.92 18.38 -8.38
N SER A 191 -4.95 18.46 -7.07
CA SER A 191 -6.13 18.87 -6.31
C SER A 191 -5.71 19.28 -4.90
N ASP A 192 -6.51 20.14 -4.28
CA ASP A 192 -6.45 20.55 -2.88
C ASP A 192 -7.26 19.62 -1.95
N TYR A 193 -7.87 18.55 -2.48
CA TYR A 193 -8.58 17.56 -1.68
C TYR A 193 -7.65 16.96 -0.61
N ASP A 194 -8.07 17.10 0.65
CA ASP A 194 -7.23 16.91 1.83
C ASP A 194 -7.81 15.86 2.79
N ARG A 195 -8.66 14.99 2.27
CA ARG A 195 -9.29 13.89 3.01
C ARG A 195 -9.07 12.59 2.26
N TYR A 196 -8.79 11.49 2.96
CA TYR A 196 -8.76 10.18 2.33
C TYR A 196 -10.20 9.68 2.19
N PHE A 197 -10.61 9.26 1.00
CA PHE A 197 -11.89 8.59 0.79
C PHE A 197 -11.67 7.16 0.31
N MET A 198 -12.46 6.24 0.85
CA MET A 198 -12.59 4.87 0.38
C MET A 198 -14.08 4.51 0.35
N ARG A 199 -14.51 3.85 -0.73
CA ARG A 199 -15.82 3.20 -0.81
C ARG A 199 -15.66 1.84 -1.44
N ASP A 200 -16.07 0.79 -0.73
CA ASP A 200 -16.16 -0.58 -1.28
C ASP A 200 -17.63 -0.92 -1.49
N ASN A 201 -18.02 -1.16 -2.74
CA ASN A 201 -19.39 -1.57 -3.10
C ASN A 201 -19.52 -3.10 -3.32
N GLY A 202 -18.49 -3.87 -2.95
CA GLY A 202 -18.42 -5.33 -3.12
C GLY A 202 -18.05 -5.79 -4.54
N ARG A 203 -18.06 -4.88 -5.53
CA ARG A 203 -17.64 -5.15 -6.92
C ARG A 203 -16.37 -4.39 -7.30
N THR A 204 -16.32 -3.12 -6.93
CA THR A 204 -15.21 -2.20 -7.14
C THR A 204 -14.96 -1.40 -5.86
N TYR A 205 -13.76 -0.87 -5.74
CA TYR A 205 -13.38 0.04 -4.66
C TYR A 205 -13.00 1.36 -5.30
N THR A 206 -13.67 2.41 -4.87
CA THR A 206 -13.37 3.78 -5.28
C THR A 206 -12.60 4.45 -4.17
N TYR A 207 -11.48 5.09 -4.49
CA TYR A 207 -10.71 5.87 -3.52
C TYR A 207 -10.17 7.16 -4.12
N ALA A 208 -10.00 8.13 -3.22
CA ALA A 208 -9.22 9.33 -3.44
C ALA A 208 -8.21 9.45 -2.29
N ILE A 209 -6.93 9.29 -2.58
CA ILE A 209 -5.83 9.28 -1.60
C ILE A 209 -4.96 10.51 -1.81
N PRO A 210 -5.09 11.57 -1.00
CA PRO A 210 -4.17 12.69 -1.04
C PRO A 210 -2.76 12.25 -0.65
N ARG A 211 -1.77 12.63 -1.46
CA ARG A 211 -0.35 12.33 -1.19
C ARG A 211 0.34 13.40 -0.33
N GLY A 212 -0.34 14.52 -0.09
CA GLY A 212 0.17 15.64 0.70
C GLY A 212 1.24 16.47 -0.02
N ASP A 213 1.37 16.33 -1.34
CA ASP A 213 2.24 17.10 -2.23
C ASP A 213 1.44 17.91 -3.27
N GLY A 214 0.14 18.11 -3.02
CA GLY A 214 -0.79 18.75 -3.94
C GLY A 214 -1.31 17.81 -5.04
N THR A 215 -1.06 16.50 -4.91
CA THR A 215 -1.63 15.47 -5.77
C THR A 215 -2.51 14.49 -5.01
N VAL A 216 -3.48 13.93 -5.73
CA VAL A 216 -4.43 12.92 -5.24
C VAL A 216 -4.39 11.74 -6.19
N VAL A 217 -4.34 10.53 -5.61
CA VAL A 217 -4.49 9.28 -6.36
C VAL A 217 -5.95 8.89 -6.38
N LEU A 218 -6.51 8.78 -7.58
CA LEU A 218 -7.85 8.30 -7.83
C LEU A 218 -7.77 6.85 -8.30
N GLY A 219 -8.61 6.00 -7.72
CA GLY A 219 -8.76 4.61 -8.12
C GLY A 219 -10.13 4.07 -7.72
N GLY A 220 -10.41 2.79 -7.91
CA GLY A 220 -9.51 1.80 -8.49
C GLY A 220 -10.24 0.61 -9.12
N VAL A 221 -9.43 -0.26 -9.71
CA VAL A 221 -9.87 -1.50 -10.36
C VAL A 221 -9.10 -2.70 -9.81
N ARG A 222 -9.79 -3.83 -9.62
CA ARG A 222 -9.23 -5.16 -9.30
C ARG A 222 -9.46 -6.06 -10.51
N HIS A 223 -8.50 -6.18 -11.42
CA HIS A 223 -8.60 -7.12 -12.54
C HIS A 223 -7.70 -8.33 -12.30
N ARG A 224 -8.28 -9.48 -11.92
CA ARG A 224 -7.55 -10.73 -11.67
C ARG A 224 -7.03 -11.38 -12.96
N ASP A 225 -7.77 -11.23 -14.06
CA ASP A 225 -7.48 -11.91 -15.32
C ASP A 225 -6.74 -11.03 -16.33
N SER A 226 -6.07 -9.97 -15.87
CA SER A 226 -5.40 -9.01 -16.75
C SER A 226 -3.92 -8.84 -16.41
N SER A 227 -3.06 -9.14 -17.39
CA SER A 227 -1.63 -8.85 -17.36
C SER A 227 -1.26 -7.57 -18.12
N SER A 228 -2.25 -6.77 -18.53
CA SER A 228 -2.01 -5.55 -19.32
C SER A 228 -1.29 -4.49 -18.48
N THR A 229 -0.14 -4.06 -18.97
CA THR A 229 0.68 -2.99 -18.39
C THR A 229 0.31 -1.59 -18.86
N LYS A 230 -0.61 -1.48 -19.83
CA LYS A 230 -1.03 -0.20 -20.38
C LYS A 230 -2.29 0.32 -19.66
N PRO A 231 -2.41 1.64 -19.44
CA PRO A 231 -3.66 2.25 -19.04
C PRO A 231 -4.77 1.97 -20.06
N ASP A 232 -5.96 1.69 -19.55
CA ASP A 232 -7.17 1.50 -20.33
C ASP A 232 -8.05 2.76 -20.25
N ALA A 233 -8.56 3.22 -21.40
CA ALA A 233 -9.30 4.47 -21.48
C ALA A 233 -10.68 4.37 -20.80
N ALA A 234 -11.41 3.27 -21.01
CA ALA A 234 -12.69 3.05 -20.35
C ALA A 234 -12.54 3.01 -18.82
N THR A 235 -11.54 2.29 -18.33
CA THR A 235 -11.18 2.29 -16.90
C THR A 235 -10.86 3.69 -16.38
N THR A 236 -10.22 4.54 -17.19
CA THR A 236 -9.91 5.92 -16.80
C THR A 236 -11.18 6.76 -16.67
N GLU A 237 -12.11 6.63 -17.63
CA GLU A 237 -13.40 7.30 -17.61
C GLU A 237 -14.25 6.85 -16.41
N ASP A 238 -14.32 5.54 -16.16
CA ASP A 238 -15.04 4.96 -15.02
C ASP A 238 -14.50 5.46 -13.68
N VAL A 239 -13.19 5.37 -13.45
CA VAL A 239 -12.56 5.87 -12.21
C VAL A 239 -12.80 7.38 -12.05
N SER A 240 -12.72 8.15 -13.14
CA SER A 240 -12.96 9.59 -13.09
C SER A 240 -14.41 9.91 -12.71
N HIS A 241 -15.37 9.19 -13.29
CA HIS A 241 -16.79 9.36 -12.99
C HIS A 241 -17.12 8.98 -11.55
N ASP A 242 -16.62 7.83 -11.08
CA ASP A 242 -16.89 7.34 -9.72
C ASP A 242 -16.28 8.24 -8.64
N THR A 243 -15.13 8.86 -8.93
CA THR A 243 -14.45 9.76 -7.99
C THR A 243 -14.98 11.20 -7.99
N GLN A 244 -15.75 11.63 -9.00
CA GLN A 244 -16.40 12.95 -8.97
C GLN A 244 -17.41 13.09 -7.83
N ASN A 245 -18.04 11.99 -7.43
CA ASN A 245 -19.06 11.97 -6.36
C ASN A 245 -18.45 11.93 -4.94
N VAL A 246 -17.13 11.99 -4.81
CA VAL A 246 -16.40 11.97 -3.53
C VAL A 246 -16.41 13.34 -2.83
N GLN A 247 -16.92 14.39 -3.50
CA GLN A 247 -16.93 15.78 -3.03
C GLN A 247 -18.13 16.19 -2.15
N ALA A 248 -19.04 15.27 -1.80
CA ALA A 248 -20.17 15.57 -0.91
C ALA A 248 -19.79 15.49 0.57
#